data_AF-A0A3M2UM88-F1
#
_entry.id   AF-A0A3M2UM88-F1
#
_cell.length_a   1.000
_cell.length_b   1.000
_cell.length_c   1.000
_cell.angle_alpha   90.00
_cell.angle_beta   90.00
_cell.angle_gamma   90.00
#
_symmetry.space_group_name_H-M   'P 1'
#
loop_
_entity.id
_entity.type
_entity.pdbx_description
1 polymer ?
#
loop_
_entity_poly.entity_id
_entity_poly.type
_entity_poly.pdbx_seq_one_letter_code
_entity_poly.pdbx_strand_id
1 'polypeptide(L)'
;MQMDAQPDGPLKENMRASQQIALSTGVDDDGLFVFNFDDERYLPFEGTGAISRWTLSFSNPASQRDMIDSITDIIVHMRYTAKSR
;
A
#
# COMPACT_ATOMS: atom_id res chain seq x y z
N MET A 1 1.51 -32.96 1.61
CA MET A 1 0.40 -32.56 2.50
C MET A 1 0.03 -31.14 2.10
N GLN A 2 -1.03 -30.98 1.33
CA GLN A 2 -1.55 -29.67 0.95
C GLN A 2 -2.37 -29.20 2.14
N MET A 3 -1.93 -28.13 2.80
CA MET A 3 -2.72 -27.49 3.86
C MET A 3 -3.75 -26.62 3.15
N ASP A 4 -4.94 -27.17 2.99
CA ASP A 4 -6.12 -26.47 2.51
C ASP A 4 -6.60 -25.56 3.65
N ALA A 5 -5.88 -24.46 3.89
CA ALA A 5 -6.27 -23.46 4.87
C ALA A 5 -7.51 -22.73 4.33
N GLN A 6 -8.67 -23.31 4.60
CA GLN A 6 -9.95 -22.63 4.43
C GLN A 6 -9.90 -21.37 5.29
N PRO A 7 -10.11 -20.16 4.73
CA PRO A 7 -10.06 -18.94 5.51
C PRO A 7 -11.14 -18.98 6.60
N ASP A 8 -10.74 -18.73 7.86
CA ASP A 8 -11.56 -18.77 9.09
C ASP A 8 -12.72 -17.73 9.13
N GLY A 9 -13.07 -17.13 8.00
CA GLY A 9 -14.11 -16.12 7.87
C GLY A 9 -14.09 -15.45 6.49
N PRO A 10 -15.03 -14.53 6.20
CA PRO A 10 -15.04 -13.80 4.95
C PRO A 10 -13.71 -13.06 4.76
N LEU A 11 -13.15 -13.15 3.55
CA LEU A 11 -11.93 -12.43 3.18
C LEU A 11 -12.19 -10.93 3.35
N LYS A 12 -11.38 -10.30 4.19
CA LYS A 12 -11.45 -8.85 4.42
C LYS A 12 -10.60 -8.17 3.36
N GLU A 13 -11.26 -7.57 2.40
CA GLU A 13 -10.63 -6.74 1.37
C GLU A 13 -11.14 -5.32 1.50
N ASN A 14 -10.23 -4.33 1.45
CA ASN A 14 -10.56 -2.92 1.32
C ASN A 14 -11.64 -2.45 2.32
N MET A 15 -11.41 -2.69 3.61
CA MET A 15 -12.35 -2.35 4.69
C MET A 15 -12.64 -0.84 4.82
N ARG A 16 -11.95 0.01 4.07
CA ARG A 16 -12.07 1.48 4.08
C ARG A 16 -12.20 2.01 2.67
N ALA A 17 -13.08 3.00 2.50
CA ALA A 17 -13.24 3.68 1.23
C ALA A 17 -11.99 4.51 0.86
N SER A 18 -11.75 4.63 -0.44
CA SER A 18 -10.85 5.63 -1.05
C SER A 18 -9.42 5.64 -0.50
N GLN A 19 -8.83 4.48 -0.20
CA GLN A 19 -7.45 4.39 0.24
C GLN A 19 -6.49 4.70 -0.92
N GLN A 20 -5.84 5.86 -0.85
CA GLN A 20 -4.91 6.36 -1.86
C GLN A 20 -3.86 7.25 -1.18
N ILE A 21 -2.67 7.30 -1.75
CA ILE A 21 -1.59 8.22 -1.37
C ILE A 21 -1.01 8.87 -2.62
N ALA A 22 -0.34 10.01 -2.45
CA ALA A 22 0.43 10.65 -3.50
C ALA A 22 1.91 10.54 -3.19
N LEU A 23 2.70 10.09 -4.16
CA LEU A 23 4.16 9.96 -4.05
C LEU A 23 4.84 11.14 -4.74
N SER A 24 5.98 11.56 -4.20
CA SER A 24 6.73 12.74 -4.65
C SER A 24 8.23 12.48 -4.81
N THR A 25 8.90 11.91 -3.81
CA THR A 25 10.37 11.71 -3.84
C THR A 25 10.75 10.40 -4.52
N GLY A 26 9.88 9.40 -4.44
CA GLY A 26 10.09 8.08 -5.04
C GLY A 26 11.08 7.19 -4.28
N VAL A 27 11.62 7.65 -3.14
CA VAL A 27 12.55 6.90 -2.29
C VAL A 27 12.07 7.02 -0.85
N ASP A 28 11.83 5.88 -0.20
CA ASP A 28 11.31 5.81 1.19
C ASP A 28 10.12 6.77 1.43
N ASP A 29 9.19 6.83 0.47
CA ASP A 29 8.07 7.78 0.45
C ASP A 29 6.78 7.13 0.98
N ASP A 30 6.32 7.57 2.14
CA ASP A 30 5.09 7.09 2.78
C ASP A 30 3.82 7.82 2.26
N GLY A 31 3.98 8.81 1.36
CA GLY A 31 2.89 9.61 0.79
C GLY A 31 2.21 10.56 1.78
N LEU A 32 2.86 10.81 2.93
CA LEU A 32 2.45 11.75 3.96
C LEU A 32 3.51 12.85 4.10
N PHE A 33 3.08 14.08 4.35
CA PHE A 33 4.01 15.18 4.62
C PHE A 33 4.76 14.99 5.95
N VAL A 34 4.05 14.53 6.98
CA VAL A 34 4.63 14.10 8.26
C VAL A 34 4.09 12.72 8.58
N PHE A 35 5.00 11.76 8.63
CA PHE A 35 4.72 10.42 9.13
C PHE A 35 4.84 10.43 10.65
N ASN A 36 3.77 10.04 11.35
CA ASN A 36 3.75 9.99 12.81
C ASN A 36 2.98 8.75 13.29
N PHE A 37 3.65 7.87 14.06
CA PHE A 37 3.02 6.70 14.66
C PHE A 37 2.14 7.05 15.87
N ASP A 38 2.34 8.21 16.49
CA ASP A 38 1.59 8.65 17.68
C ASP A 38 0.33 9.45 17.31
N ASP A 39 -0.02 9.55 16.03
CA ASP A 39 -1.27 10.18 15.60
C ASP A 39 -2.47 9.27 15.96
N GLU A 40 -3.55 9.84 16.49
CA GLU A 40 -4.78 9.11 16.82
C GLU A 40 -5.54 8.64 15.56
N ARG A 41 -5.18 9.18 14.40
CA ARG A 41 -5.76 8.80 13.12
C ARG A 41 -4.98 7.66 12.50
N TYR A 42 -5.73 6.76 11.88
CA TYR A 42 -5.14 5.69 11.08
C TYR A 42 -4.31 6.23 9.92
N LEU A 43 -3.16 5.60 9.70
CA LEU A 43 -2.34 5.83 8.52
C LEU A 43 -3.05 5.29 7.26
N PRO A 44 -2.69 5.78 6.06
CA PRO A 44 -3.16 5.20 4.82
C PRO A 44 -2.90 3.69 4.77
N PHE A 45 -3.92 2.93 4.34
CA PHE A 45 -3.93 1.48 4.26
C PHE A 45 -3.86 0.71 5.59
N GLU A 46 -3.81 1.40 6.74
CA GLU A 46 -3.76 0.75 8.04
C GLU A 46 -5.03 -0.06 8.32
N GLY A 47 -4.85 -1.34 8.67
CA GLY A 47 -5.94 -2.24 9.01
C GLY A 47 -6.84 -2.62 7.82
N THR A 48 -6.38 -2.46 6.57
CA THR A 48 -7.18 -2.79 5.37
C THR A 48 -7.23 -4.29 5.03
N GLY A 49 -6.45 -5.11 5.73
CA GLY A 49 -6.35 -6.56 5.50
C GLY A 49 -5.12 -6.92 4.66
N ALA A 50 -4.65 -8.17 4.81
CA ALA A 50 -3.48 -8.64 4.06
C ALA A 50 -3.81 -8.96 2.59
N ILE A 51 -5.06 -9.32 2.30
CA ILE A 51 -5.53 -9.62 0.95
C ILE A 51 -5.93 -8.31 0.31
N SER A 52 -5.12 -7.86 -0.65
CA SER A 52 -5.24 -6.52 -1.24
C SER A 52 -4.77 -6.50 -2.69
N ARG A 53 -5.27 -5.52 -3.45
CA ARG A 53 -4.81 -5.20 -4.81
C ARG A 53 -4.39 -3.75 -4.85
N TRP A 54 -3.18 -3.50 -5.36
CA TRP A 54 -2.58 -2.18 -5.39
C TRP A 54 -2.51 -1.67 -6.83
N THR A 55 -2.65 -0.35 -7.01
CA THR A 55 -2.49 0.32 -8.31
C THR A 55 -1.55 1.50 -8.11
N LEU A 56 -0.48 1.55 -8.89
CA LEU A 56 0.38 2.72 -9.03
C LEU A 56 0.05 3.39 -10.35
N SER A 57 -0.21 4.70 -10.32
CA SER A 57 -0.52 5.50 -11.51
C SER A 57 0.27 6.79 -11.52
N PHE A 58 0.77 7.17 -12.69
CA PHE A 58 1.40 8.47 -12.93
C PHE A 58 0.34 9.47 -13.43
N SER A 59 0.20 10.61 -12.77
CA SER A 59 -0.85 11.59 -13.08
C SER A 59 -0.69 12.25 -14.45
N ASN A 60 0.55 12.40 -14.94
CA ASN A 60 0.83 12.95 -16.27
C ASN A 60 1.98 12.18 -16.95
N PRO A 61 1.70 10.97 -17.48
CA PRO A 61 2.75 10.10 -18.01
C PRO A 61 3.41 10.68 -19.27
N ALA A 62 2.73 11.55 -20.01
CA ALA A 62 3.30 12.19 -21.19
C ALA A 62 4.41 13.19 -20.82
N SER A 63 4.19 14.01 -19.77
CA SER A 63 5.22 14.95 -19.31
C SER A 63 6.31 14.28 -18.46
N GLN A 64 6.06 13.08 -17.94
CA GLN A 64 6.97 12.33 -17.07
C GLN A 64 7.69 11.19 -17.80
N ARG A 65 7.61 11.14 -19.13
CA ARG A 65 8.04 10.00 -19.94
C ARG A 65 9.48 9.58 -19.67
N ASP A 66 10.42 10.52 -19.74
CA ASP A 66 11.85 10.22 -19.55
C ASP A 66 12.13 9.62 -18.15
N MET A 67 11.48 10.16 -17.11
CA MET A 67 11.59 9.63 -15.76
C MET A 67 10.99 8.23 -15.65
N ILE A 68 9.78 8.02 -16.19
CA ILE A 68 9.12 6.70 -16.18
C ILE A 68 9.96 5.67 -16.93
N ASP A 69 10.49 6.02 -18.11
CA ASP A 69 11.32 5.14 -18.94
C ASP A 69 12.67 4.80 -18.26
N SER A 70 13.11 5.62 -17.29
CA SER A 70 14.32 5.35 -16.48
C SER A 70 14.08 4.45 -15.25
N ILE A 71 12.82 4.16 -14.89
CA ILE A 71 12.50 3.30 -13.75
C ILE A 71 12.92 1.87 -14.06
N THR A 72 13.79 1.31 -13.23
CA THR A 72 14.23 -0.08 -13.34
C THR A 72 13.27 -1.04 -12.65
N ASP A 73 12.78 -0.63 -11.48
CA ASP A 73 11.99 -1.43 -10.57
C ASP A 73 11.12 -0.56 -9.67
N ILE A 74 10.07 -1.17 -9.13
CA ILE A 74 9.17 -0.55 -8.16
C ILE A 74 9.23 -1.41 -6.91
N ILE A 75 9.73 -0.83 -5.82
CA ILE A 75 9.82 -1.47 -4.51
C ILE A 75 8.67 -0.98 -3.63
N VAL A 76 7.93 -1.90 -3.02
CA VAL A 76 6.84 -1.58 -2.10
C VAL A 76 7.22 -2.01 -0.68
N HIS A 77 7.32 -1.05 0.23
CA HIS A 77 7.59 -1.31 1.64
C HIS A 77 6.29 -1.59 2.41
N MET A 78 6.00 -2.87 2.67
CA MET A 78 4.80 -3.28 3.39
C MET A 78 5.08 -3.49 4.88
N ARG A 79 4.51 -2.61 5.72
CA ARG A 79 4.48 -2.79 7.18
C ARG A 79 3.13 -3.39 7.58
N TYR A 80 3.15 -4.53 8.25
CA TYR A 80 1.94 -5.24 8.66
C TYR A 80 2.05 -5.75 10.09
N THR A 81 0.91 -5.92 10.73
CA THR A 81 0.79 -6.55 12.05
C THR A 81 0.12 -7.90 11.89
N ALA A 82 0.83 -8.97 12.24
CA ALA A 82 0.26 -10.30 12.36
C ALA A 82 0.07 -10.64 13.84
N LYS A 83 -1.08 -11.23 14.17
CA LYS A 83 -1.37 -11.74 15.51
C LYS A 83 -1.85 -13.18 15.36
N SER A 84 -1.21 -14.13 16.06
CA SER A 84 -1.79 -15.48 16.15
C SER A 84 -3.06 -15.41 16.97
N ARG A 85 -4.03 -16.25 16.64
CA ARG A 85 -5.07 -16.61 17.60
C ARG A 85 -4.47 -17.40 18.76
#